data_AF-A0AAC9TZ54-F1
#
_entry.id   AF-A0AAC9TZ54-F1
#
_cell.length_a   1.000
_cell.length_b   1.000
_cell.length_c   1.000
_cell.angle_alpha   90.00
_cell.angle_beta   90.00
_cell.angle_gamma   90.00
#
_symmetry.space_group_name_H-M   'P 1'
#
loop_
_entity.id
_entity.type
_entity.pdbx_description
1 polymer ?
#
loop_
_entity_poly.entity_id
_entity_poly.type
_entity_poly.pdbx_seq_one_letter_code
_entity_poly.pdbx_strand_id
1 'polypeptide(L)'
;MKANLLLPLFFLLSSAQCAELPPPDAYGLAGMEVDVANLIEYNVSQMKADGDFIAMEQVSGIDSGKLERGYRRAMKSCFDKHDLMSEENAERLSNCFIDETAKGVGATPEQFNAWLDELDRQDAENPDAMDALFNEMDKISEAIYALQDKPERTEADEAQLERLERKLMELSEQRDRLQAQETEATAAEMEALFKR
;
A
#
# COMPACT_ATOMS: atom_id res chain seq x y z
N MET A 1 -4.98 10.32 -7.93
CA MET A 1 -4.24 9.04 -7.83
C MET A 1 -5.14 8.11 -7.04
N LYS A 2 -5.71 7.07 -7.67
CA LYS A 2 -6.85 6.27 -7.17
C LYS A 2 -6.55 4.75 -7.19
N ALA A 3 -5.32 4.33 -6.89
CA ALA A 3 -4.88 2.96 -7.17
C ALA A 3 -4.03 2.32 -6.06
N ASN A 4 -4.14 2.80 -4.82
CA ASN A 4 -3.35 2.25 -3.72
C ASN A 4 -3.95 0.95 -3.14
N LEU A 5 -5.26 0.69 -3.34
CA LEU A 5 -5.96 -0.47 -2.77
C LEU A 5 -5.92 -1.76 -3.63
N LEU A 6 -5.28 -1.76 -4.80
CA LEU A 6 -5.28 -2.94 -5.71
C LEU A 6 -3.91 -3.38 -6.23
N LEU A 7 -2.83 -2.74 -5.81
CA LEU A 7 -1.47 -3.07 -6.27
C LEU A 7 -0.45 -3.09 -5.11
N PRO A 8 -0.58 -4.00 -4.12
CA PRO A 8 0.40 -4.09 -3.02
C PRO A 8 1.82 -4.38 -3.53
N LEU A 9 1.97 -5.02 -4.70
CA LEU A 9 3.29 -5.40 -5.24
C LEU A 9 4.03 -4.28 -5.95
N PHE A 10 3.36 -3.26 -6.48
CA PHE A 10 4.10 -2.18 -7.16
C PHE A 10 4.70 -1.22 -6.14
N PHE A 11 3.99 -0.93 -5.05
CA PHE A 11 4.50 -0.05 -4.00
C PHE A 11 5.60 -0.71 -3.16
N LEU A 12 5.54 -2.01 -2.83
CA LEU A 12 6.65 -2.68 -2.14
C LEU A 12 7.97 -2.69 -2.95
N LEU A 13 7.90 -2.63 -4.28
CA LEU A 13 9.08 -2.53 -5.15
C LEU A 13 9.55 -1.09 -5.42
N SER A 14 8.71 -0.06 -5.16
CA SER A 14 9.03 1.34 -5.47
C SER A 14 9.10 2.28 -4.27
N SER A 15 8.52 1.94 -3.10
CA SER A 15 8.76 2.62 -1.81
C SER A 15 10.10 2.23 -1.17
N ALA A 16 10.74 1.19 -1.70
CA ALA A 16 12.13 0.84 -1.46
C ALA A 16 13.16 1.81 -2.10
N GLN A 17 12.78 3.05 -2.40
CA GLN A 17 13.71 4.07 -2.91
C GLN A 17 14.51 4.79 -1.80
N CYS A 18 14.33 4.44 -0.52
CA CYS A 18 15.18 4.93 0.58
C CYS A 18 15.80 3.85 1.48
N ALA A 19 15.51 2.58 1.25
CA ALA A 19 16.31 1.49 1.79
C ALA A 19 16.93 0.78 0.60
N GLU A 20 18.25 0.64 0.56
CA GLU A 20 18.91 -0.30 -0.34
C GLU A 20 18.28 -1.67 -0.10
N LEU A 21 17.25 -2.04 -0.89
CA LEU A 21 16.79 -3.42 -0.93
C LEU A 21 18.03 -4.23 -1.28
N PRO A 22 18.32 -5.29 -0.51
CA PRO A 22 19.41 -6.16 -0.90
C PRO A 22 19.10 -6.67 -2.31
N PRO A 23 20.13 -6.84 -3.15
CA PRO A 23 19.94 -7.10 -4.57
C PRO A 23 18.99 -8.29 -4.80
N PRO A 24 18.30 -8.35 -5.96
CA PRO A 24 17.27 -9.36 -6.24
C PRO A 24 17.71 -10.83 -6.04
N ASP A 25 19.01 -11.07 -5.95
CA ASP A 25 19.66 -12.34 -5.64
C ASP A 25 19.65 -12.71 -4.14
N ALA A 26 19.56 -11.75 -3.22
CA ALA A 26 19.59 -11.96 -1.78
C ALA A 26 18.39 -12.75 -1.24
N TYR A 27 17.25 -12.68 -1.92
CA TYR A 27 16.04 -13.45 -1.63
C TYR A 27 15.80 -14.60 -2.63
N GLY A 28 16.74 -14.85 -3.55
CA GLY A 28 16.58 -15.88 -4.59
C GLY A 28 15.49 -15.56 -5.62
N LEU A 29 15.07 -14.29 -5.76
CA LEU A 29 14.01 -13.86 -6.67
C LEU A 29 14.50 -13.75 -8.12
N ALA A 30 15.81 -13.63 -8.34
CA ALA A 30 16.46 -13.67 -9.65
C ALA A 30 16.44 -15.09 -10.25
N GLY A 31 15.27 -15.56 -10.66
CA GLY A 31 15.10 -16.87 -11.31
C GLY A 31 13.79 -17.58 -10.98
N MET A 32 12.94 -17.01 -10.13
CA MET A 32 11.61 -17.56 -9.90
C MET A 32 10.70 -17.19 -11.06
N GLU A 33 10.30 -18.17 -11.86
CA GLU A 33 9.03 -18.10 -12.60
C GLU A 33 7.97 -17.75 -11.55
N VAL A 34 7.49 -16.51 -11.51
CA VAL A 34 6.50 -16.06 -10.53
C VAL A 34 5.22 -16.82 -10.85
N ASP A 35 4.96 -17.90 -10.11
CA ASP A 35 3.72 -18.63 -10.22
C ASP A 35 2.57 -17.67 -9.86
N VAL A 36 1.75 -17.36 -10.86
CA VAL A 36 0.57 -16.49 -10.71
C VAL A 36 -0.32 -16.99 -9.58
N ALA A 37 -0.39 -18.30 -9.32
CA ALA A 37 -1.15 -18.83 -8.19
C ALA A 37 -0.57 -18.38 -6.85
N ASN A 38 0.75 -18.45 -6.66
CA ASN A 38 1.41 -17.99 -5.43
C ASN A 38 1.30 -16.47 -5.28
N LEU A 39 1.35 -15.72 -6.38
CA LEU A 39 1.11 -14.28 -6.37
C LEU A 39 -0.31 -13.94 -5.89
N ILE A 40 -1.31 -14.67 -6.38
CA ILE A 40 -2.70 -14.51 -5.96
C ILE A 40 -2.87 -14.87 -4.49
N GLU A 41 -2.26 -15.95 -4.01
CA GLU A 41 -2.31 -16.33 -2.60
C GLU A 41 -1.67 -15.27 -1.70
N TYR A 42 -0.51 -14.73 -2.08
CA TYR A 42 0.14 -13.65 -1.36
C TYR A 42 -0.76 -12.42 -1.25
N ASN A 43 -1.29 -11.91 -2.36
CA ASN A 43 -2.15 -10.71 -2.33
C ASN A 43 -3.41 -10.94 -1.50
N VAL A 44 -4.04 -12.11 -1.62
CA VAL A 44 -5.23 -12.41 -0.81
C VAL A 44 -4.90 -12.55 0.66
N SER A 45 -3.73 -13.07 1.01
CA SER A 45 -3.26 -13.16 2.39
C SER A 45 -3.06 -11.76 2.99
N GLN A 46 -2.40 -10.84 2.27
CA GLN A 46 -2.27 -9.44 2.67
C GLN A 46 -3.63 -8.77 2.88
N MET A 47 -4.51 -8.81 1.86
CA MET A 47 -5.85 -8.22 1.95
C MET A 47 -6.72 -8.80 3.08
N LYS A 48 -6.43 -10.03 3.53
CA LYS A 48 -7.09 -10.61 4.72
C LYS A 48 -6.50 -10.10 6.02
N ALA A 49 -5.18 -9.98 6.09
CA ALA A 49 -4.49 -9.45 7.25
C ALA A 49 -4.89 -7.99 7.50
N ASP A 50 -5.01 -7.21 6.43
CA ASP A 50 -5.38 -5.79 6.46
C ASP A 50 -6.89 -5.59 6.67
N GLY A 51 -7.68 -6.65 6.45
CA GLY A 51 -9.12 -6.63 6.65
C GLY A 51 -9.90 -6.04 5.48
N ASP A 52 -9.28 -5.83 4.32
CA ASP A 52 -9.87 -5.22 3.12
C ASP A 52 -11.18 -5.87 2.69
N PHE A 53 -11.26 -7.21 2.73
CA PHE A 53 -12.50 -7.90 2.36
C PHE A 53 -13.64 -7.63 3.35
N ILE A 54 -13.31 -7.41 4.63
CA ILE A 54 -14.29 -7.05 5.66
C ILE A 54 -14.69 -5.59 5.53
N ALA A 55 -13.74 -4.69 5.27
CA ALA A 55 -14.02 -3.27 5.00
C ALA A 55 -14.91 -3.13 3.76
N MET A 56 -14.57 -3.82 2.68
CA MET A 56 -15.36 -3.86 1.45
C MET A 56 -16.76 -4.46 1.69
N GLU A 57 -16.91 -5.47 2.56
CA GLU A 57 -18.22 -6.00 2.96
C GLU A 57 -19.08 -4.93 3.64
N GLN A 58 -18.50 -4.07 4.48
CA GLN A 58 -19.23 -3.01 5.18
C GLN A 58 -19.79 -1.95 4.22
N VAL A 59 -19.04 -1.57 3.19
CA VAL A 59 -19.46 -0.54 2.21
C VAL A 59 -20.33 -1.08 1.09
N SER A 60 -20.14 -2.34 0.70
CA SER A 60 -20.87 -2.97 -0.41
C SER A 60 -22.08 -3.80 0.02
N GLY A 61 -22.11 -4.27 1.27
CA GLY A 61 -23.06 -5.27 1.76
C GLY A 61 -22.86 -6.67 1.17
N ILE A 62 -21.74 -6.92 0.49
CA ILE A 62 -21.40 -8.21 -0.11
C ILE A 62 -20.51 -9.00 0.86
N ASP A 63 -20.90 -10.25 1.15
CA ASP A 63 -20.12 -11.21 1.94
C ASP A 63 -18.63 -11.21 1.53
N SER A 64 -17.75 -11.01 2.51
CA SER A 64 -16.28 -11.01 2.36
C SER A 64 -15.75 -12.26 1.66
N GLY A 65 -16.32 -13.43 1.91
CA GLY A 65 -15.96 -14.66 1.21
C GLY A 65 -16.30 -14.61 -0.29
N LYS A 66 -17.39 -13.95 -0.68
CA LYS A 66 -17.74 -13.71 -2.10
C LYS A 66 -16.83 -12.67 -2.73
N LEU A 67 -16.47 -11.61 -2.01
CA LEU A 67 -15.50 -10.60 -2.45
C LEU A 67 -14.14 -11.24 -2.72
N GLU A 68 -13.62 -12.06 -1.79
CA GLU A 68 -12.36 -12.80 -1.95
C GLU A 68 -12.37 -13.67 -3.20
N ARG A 69 -13.42 -14.48 -3.40
CA ARG A 69 -13.53 -15.35 -4.58
C ARG A 69 -13.62 -14.56 -5.88
N GLY A 70 -14.29 -13.41 -5.86
CA GLY A 70 -14.36 -12.48 -6.98
C GLY A 70 -12.98 -11.94 -7.35
N TYR A 71 -12.26 -11.43 -6.35
CA TYR A 71 -10.90 -10.90 -6.48
C TYR A 71 -9.91 -11.94 -7.00
N ARG A 72 -9.87 -13.15 -6.41
CA ARG A 72 -9.03 -14.27 -6.87
C ARG A 72 -9.25 -14.60 -8.35
N ARG A 73 -10.51 -14.63 -8.78
CA ARG A 73 -10.87 -14.89 -10.16
C ARG A 73 -10.45 -13.76 -11.09
N ALA A 74 -10.59 -12.51 -10.65
CA ALA A 74 -10.16 -11.34 -11.40
C ALA A 74 -8.65 -11.33 -11.61
N MET A 75 -7.85 -11.55 -10.55
CA MET A 75 -6.39 -11.66 -10.66
C MET A 75 -5.99 -12.71 -11.68
N LYS A 76 -6.49 -13.94 -11.55
CA LYS A 76 -6.18 -14.99 -12.50
C LYS A 76 -6.55 -14.59 -13.94
N SER A 77 -7.78 -14.09 -14.14
CA SER A 77 -8.24 -13.73 -15.47
C SER A 77 -7.48 -12.55 -16.09
N CYS A 78 -6.99 -11.61 -15.29
CA CYS A 78 -6.30 -10.42 -15.80
C CYS A 78 -4.82 -10.69 -16.05
N PHE A 79 -4.16 -11.47 -15.20
CA PHE A 79 -2.80 -11.94 -15.46
C PHE A 79 -2.71 -12.92 -16.64
N ASP A 80 -3.73 -13.76 -16.86
CA ASP A 80 -3.81 -14.62 -18.06
C ASP A 80 -3.99 -13.82 -19.38
N LYS A 81 -4.45 -12.56 -19.32
CA LYS A 81 -4.72 -11.71 -20.50
C LYS A 81 -3.59 -10.73 -20.81
N HIS A 82 -2.73 -10.43 -19.84
CA HIS A 82 -1.68 -9.43 -19.94
C HIS A 82 -0.35 -10.05 -19.50
N ASP A 83 0.42 -10.55 -20.47
CA ASP A 83 1.63 -11.37 -20.26
C ASP A 83 2.70 -10.72 -19.36
N LEU A 84 2.72 -9.39 -19.23
CA LEU A 84 3.68 -8.67 -18.37
C LEU A 84 3.08 -7.39 -17.80
N MET A 85 3.30 -7.17 -16.49
CA MET A 85 3.15 -5.88 -15.83
C MET A 85 4.23 -4.91 -16.32
N SER A 86 3.95 -4.21 -17.42
CA SER A 86 4.69 -3.00 -17.81
C SER A 86 3.90 -1.76 -17.39
N GLU A 87 4.57 -0.61 -17.28
CA GLU A 87 3.89 0.68 -17.07
C GLU A 87 2.82 0.93 -18.17
N GLU A 88 3.09 0.51 -19.40
CA GLU A 88 2.15 0.59 -20.53
C GLU A 88 0.89 -0.28 -20.33
N ASN A 89 0.99 -1.36 -19.56
CA ASN A 89 -0.12 -2.27 -19.28
C ASN A 89 -0.80 -1.99 -17.93
N ALA A 90 -0.26 -1.12 -17.08
CA ALA A 90 -0.77 -0.88 -15.72
C ALA A 90 -2.23 -0.39 -15.71
N GLU A 91 -2.56 0.58 -16.57
CA GLU A 91 -3.94 1.09 -16.69
C GLU A 91 -4.90 0.02 -17.23
N ARG A 92 -4.46 -0.76 -18.22
CA ARG A 92 -5.25 -1.86 -18.79
C ARG A 92 -5.52 -2.97 -17.79
N LEU A 93 -4.50 -3.31 -17.00
CA LEU A 93 -4.59 -4.32 -15.97
C LEU A 93 -5.51 -3.85 -14.84
N SER A 94 -5.39 -2.60 -14.41
CA SER A 94 -6.28 -1.98 -13.42
C SER A 94 -7.75 -1.98 -13.86
N ASN A 95 -8.02 -1.59 -15.11
CA ASN A 95 -9.37 -1.64 -15.67
C ASN A 95 -9.90 -3.08 -15.75
N CYS A 96 -9.07 -4.04 -16.18
CA CYS A 96 -9.44 -5.46 -16.17
C CYS A 96 -9.81 -5.93 -14.75
N PHE A 97 -9.03 -5.53 -13.75
CA PHE A 97 -9.26 -5.88 -12.36
C PHE A 97 -10.61 -5.40 -11.84
N ILE A 98 -10.92 -4.13 -12.08
CA ILE A 98 -12.19 -3.53 -11.70
C ILE A 98 -13.34 -4.28 -12.38
N ASP A 99 -13.24 -4.49 -13.70
CA ASP A 99 -14.30 -5.12 -14.48
C ASP A 99 -14.55 -6.57 -14.06
N GLU A 100 -13.50 -7.38 -13.94
CA GLU A 100 -13.64 -8.80 -13.59
C GLU A 100 -14.02 -8.99 -12.11
N THR A 101 -13.56 -8.11 -11.21
CA THR A 101 -13.98 -8.16 -9.79
C THR A 101 -15.44 -7.78 -9.65
N ALA A 102 -15.86 -6.65 -10.24
CA ALA A 102 -17.25 -6.21 -10.24
C ALA A 102 -18.19 -7.30 -10.79
N LYS A 103 -17.83 -7.88 -11.94
CA LYS A 103 -18.55 -9.01 -12.53
C LYS A 103 -18.56 -10.24 -11.62
N GLY A 104 -17.44 -10.56 -10.98
CA GLY A 104 -17.30 -11.69 -10.05
C GLY A 104 -18.22 -11.58 -8.83
N VAL A 105 -18.50 -10.35 -8.38
CA VAL A 105 -19.33 -10.09 -7.20
C VAL A 105 -20.78 -9.71 -7.56
N GLY A 106 -21.08 -9.55 -8.85
CA GLY A 106 -22.41 -9.23 -9.37
C GLY A 106 -22.77 -7.75 -9.30
N ALA A 107 -21.77 -6.87 -9.42
CA ALA A 107 -21.88 -5.42 -9.45
C ALA A 107 -21.50 -4.86 -10.82
N THR A 108 -21.85 -3.60 -11.09
CA THR A 108 -21.26 -2.88 -12.23
C THR A 108 -19.89 -2.28 -11.85
N PRO A 109 -19.01 -2.00 -12.82
CA PRO A 109 -17.74 -1.31 -12.57
C PRO A 109 -17.93 0.02 -11.83
N GLU A 110 -19.00 0.77 -12.13
CA GLU A 110 -19.30 2.05 -11.47
C GLU A 110 -19.66 1.86 -10.00
N GLN A 111 -20.44 0.82 -9.67
CA GLN A 111 -20.76 0.48 -8.28
C GLN A 111 -19.51 0.07 -7.51
N PHE A 112 -18.65 -0.74 -8.13
CA PHE A 112 -17.41 -1.18 -7.52
C PHE A 112 -16.45 -0.02 -7.27
N ASN A 113 -16.29 0.89 -8.24
CA ASN A 113 -15.50 2.11 -8.07
C ASN A 113 -16.07 3.02 -6.97
N ALA A 114 -17.40 3.12 -6.84
CA ALA A 114 -18.01 3.90 -5.77
C ALA A 114 -17.69 3.33 -4.37
N TRP A 115 -17.55 2.01 -4.24
CA TRP A 115 -17.10 1.39 -2.99
C TRP A 115 -15.62 1.63 -2.70
N LEU A 116 -14.77 1.57 -3.72
CA LEU A 116 -13.36 1.94 -3.59
C LEU A 116 -13.19 3.39 -3.15
N ASP A 117 -13.93 4.31 -3.79
CA ASP A 117 -13.92 5.74 -3.42
C ASP A 117 -14.39 5.97 -1.97
N GLU A 118 -15.31 5.14 -1.46
CA GLU A 118 -15.77 5.20 -0.07
C GLU A 118 -14.76 4.61 0.92
N LEU A 119 -14.04 3.55 0.56
CA LEU A 119 -12.93 3.03 1.35
C LEU A 119 -11.80 4.05 1.46
N ASP A 120 -11.38 4.62 0.32
CA ASP A 120 -10.37 5.70 0.28
C ASP A 120 -10.75 6.86 1.22
N ARG A 121 -12.06 7.18 1.30
CA ARG A 121 -12.57 8.22 2.20
C ARG A 121 -12.47 7.80 3.67
N GLN A 122 -12.79 6.56 4.01
CA GLN A 122 -12.71 6.04 5.37
C GLN A 122 -11.26 5.93 5.86
N ASP A 123 -10.34 5.52 4.98
CA ASP A 123 -8.90 5.42 5.27
C ASP A 123 -8.30 6.81 5.48
N ALA A 124 -8.69 7.80 4.66
CA ALA A 124 -8.28 9.19 4.88
C ALA A 124 -8.78 9.77 6.22
N GLU A 125 -9.90 9.28 6.75
CA GLU A 125 -10.43 9.68 8.07
C GLU A 125 -9.75 8.93 9.23
N ASN A 126 -9.24 7.73 8.99
CA ASN A 126 -8.57 6.88 9.98
C ASN A 126 -7.27 6.30 9.39
N PRO A 127 -6.22 7.12 9.22
CA PRO A 127 -4.98 6.66 8.62
C PRO A 127 -4.35 5.55 9.46
N ASP A 128 -3.67 4.62 8.79
CA ASP A 128 -2.89 3.61 9.47
C ASP A 128 -1.70 4.23 10.23
N ALA A 129 -0.96 3.41 10.98
CA ALA A 129 0.14 3.90 11.80
C ALA A 129 1.26 4.58 11.00
N MET A 130 1.51 4.12 9.78
CA MET A 130 2.57 4.64 8.92
C MET A 130 2.11 5.95 8.26
N ASP A 131 0.90 5.99 7.72
CA ASP A 131 0.27 7.17 7.14
C ASP A 131 0.09 8.27 8.19
N ALA A 132 -0.34 7.92 9.40
CA ALA A 132 -0.45 8.87 10.50
C ALA A 132 0.92 9.49 10.84
N LEU A 133 1.97 8.67 10.82
CA LEU A 133 3.34 9.10 11.08
C LEU A 133 3.85 10.04 9.98
N PHE A 134 3.68 9.70 8.70
CA PHE A 134 4.05 10.58 7.59
C PHE A 134 3.29 11.91 7.64
N ASN A 135 1.99 11.88 7.87
CA ASN A 135 1.17 13.08 8.03
C ASN A 135 1.66 13.97 9.19
N GLU A 136 2.18 13.39 10.27
CA GLU A 136 2.76 14.15 11.37
C GLU A 136 4.14 14.75 11.02
N MET A 137 4.99 13.97 10.35
CA MET A 137 6.29 14.43 9.85
C MET A 137 6.15 15.60 8.87
N ASP A 138 5.17 15.55 7.96
CA ASP A 138 4.89 16.62 7.00
C ASP A 138 4.46 17.90 7.70
N LYS A 139 3.52 17.82 8.65
CA LYS A 139 3.08 18.98 9.46
C LYS A 139 4.23 19.61 10.23
N ILE A 140 5.14 18.79 10.77
CA ILE A 140 6.33 19.29 11.48
C ILE A 140 7.29 19.96 10.51
N SER A 141 7.52 19.38 9.34
CA SER A 141 8.38 19.92 8.30
C SER A 141 7.85 21.27 7.81
N GLU A 142 6.55 21.39 7.55
CA GLU A 142 5.88 22.65 7.21
C GLU A 142 6.05 23.70 8.33
N ALA A 143 5.91 23.31 9.60
CA ALA A 143 6.10 24.22 10.73
C ALA A 143 7.57 24.68 10.86
N ILE A 144 8.53 23.80 10.57
CA ILE A 144 9.97 24.13 10.50
C ILE A 144 10.21 25.15 9.39
N TYR A 145 9.71 24.89 8.18
CA TYR A 145 9.86 25.82 7.05
C TYR A 145 9.24 27.19 7.36
N ALA A 146 8.05 27.22 7.93
CA ALA A 146 7.38 28.46 8.31
C ALA A 146 8.17 29.28 9.36
N LEU A 147 8.95 28.63 10.24
CA LEU A 147 9.86 29.31 11.17
C LEU A 147 11.15 29.76 10.49
N GLN A 148 11.70 28.95 9.59
CA GLN A 148 12.93 29.24 8.86
C GLN A 148 12.77 30.40 7.88
N ASP A 149 11.59 30.55 7.28
CA ASP A 149 11.24 31.61 6.33
C ASP A 149 10.95 32.96 7.00
N LYS A 150 10.95 33.04 8.33
CA LYS A 150 10.75 34.31 9.03
C LYS A 150 11.94 35.26 8.75
N PRO A 151 11.67 36.54 8.44
CA PRO A 151 12.74 37.51 8.16
C PRO A 151 13.61 37.81 9.37
N GLU A 152 13.06 37.72 10.58
CA GLU A 152 13.78 37.78 11.85
C GLU A 152 13.23 36.68 12.76
N ARG A 153 14.12 35.90 13.38
CA ARG A 153 13.77 34.83 14.32
C ARG A 153 14.06 35.28 15.74
N THR A 154 13.06 35.14 16.60
CA THR A 154 13.19 35.39 18.04
C THR A 154 13.82 34.19 18.74
N GLU A 155 14.29 34.38 19.99
CA GLU A 155 14.73 33.24 20.82
C GLU A 155 13.63 32.18 21.01
N ALA A 156 12.36 32.60 21.01
CA ALA A 156 11.23 31.68 21.08
C ALA A 156 11.08 30.87 19.78
N ASP A 157 11.36 31.47 18.63
CA ASP A 157 11.35 30.78 17.33
C ASP A 157 12.48 29.76 17.24
N GLU A 158 13.69 30.11 17.66
CA GLU A 158 14.84 29.20 17.71
C GLU A 158 14.58 28.02 18.67
N ALA A 159 14.00 28.28 19.85
CA ALA A 159 13.62 27.23 20.78
C ALA A 159 12.48 26.34 20.24
N GLN A 160 11.57 26.89 19.44
CA GLN A 160 10.53 26.11 18.78
C GLN A 160 11.10 25.26 17.65
N LEU A 161 12.02 25.81 16.86
CA LEU A 161 12.73 25.11 15.78
C LEU A 161 13.45 23.88 16.35
N GLU A 162 14.26 24.05 17.39
CA GLU A 162 15.02 22.95 18.01
C GLU A 162 14.09 21.85 18.58
N ARG A 163 12.90 22.22 19.11
CA ARG A 163 11.89 21.24 19.54
C ARG A 163 11.30 20.47 18.36
N LEU A 164 10.98 21.15 17.27
CA LEU A 164 10.40 20.54 16.07
C LEU A 164 11.41 19.62 15.37
N GLU A 165 12.67 20.04 15.24
CA GLU A 165 13.75 19.23 14.67
C GLU A 165 14.01 17.96 15.48
N ARG A 166 14.03 18.05 16.82
CA ARG A 166 14.11 16.87 17.69
C ARG A 166 12.94 15.92 17.47
N LYS A 167 11.72 16.45 17.43
CA LYS A 167 10.53 15.64 17.19
C LYS A 167 10.56 14.95 15.82
N LEU A 168 11.06 15.63 14.79
CA LEU A 168 11.21 15.05 13.46
C LEU A 168 12.22 13.90 13.44
N MET A 169 13.32 14.02 14.19
CA MET A 169 14.28 12.91 14.37
C MET A 169 13.64 11.71 15.06
N GLU A 170 12.91 11.93 16.16
CA GLU A 170 12.20 10.87 16.89
C GLU A 170 11.17 10.13 16.01
N LEU A 171 10.39 10.89 15.22
CA LEU A 171 9.43 10.30 14.27
C LEU A 171 10.12 9.55 13.14
N SER A 172 11.27 10.03 12.66
CA SER A 172 12.07 9.32 11.65
C SER A 172 12.58 7.98 12.17
N GLU A 173 13.04 7.91 13.42
CA GLU A 173 13.42 6.63 14.03
C GLU A 173 12.22 5.69 14.19
N GLN A 174 11.06 6.23 14.53
CA GLN A 174 9.84 5.44 14.65
C GLN A 174 9.39 4.88 13.30
N ARG A 175 9.47 5.68 12.23
CA ARG A 175 9.24 5.24 10.85
C ARG A 175 10.14 4.06 10.50
N ASP A 176 11.45 4.20 10.72
CA ASP A 176 12.43 3.19 10.34
C ASP A 176 12.19 1.86 11.08
N ARG A 177 11.77 1.93 12.35
CA ARG A 177 11.41 0.73 13.12
C ARG A 177 10.15 0.06 12.59
N LEU A 178 9.10 0.82 12.28
CA LEU A 178 7.87 0.27 11.71
C LEU A 178 8.14 -0.36 10.34
N GLN A 179 8.90 0.33 9.49
CA GLN A 179 9.25 -0.16 8.16
C GLN A 179 10.08 -1.45 8.22
N ALA A 180 11.01 -1.56 9.17
CA ALA A 180 11.75 -2.80 9.40
C ALA A 180 10.83 -3.96 9.82
N GLN A 181 9.87 -3.70 10.70
CA GLN A 181 8.90 -4.72 11.15
C GLN A 181 8.02 -5.21 9.99
N GLU A 182 7.51 -4.30 9.17
CA GLU A 182 6.69 -4.62 7.98
C GLU A 182 7.50 -5.41 6.94
N THR A 183 8.78 -5.03 6.74
CA THR A 183 9.68 -5.73 5.80
C THR A 183 9.97 -7.15 6.27
N GLU A 184 10.23 -7.35 7.57
CA GLU A 184 10.47 -8.69 8.14
C GLU A 184 9.22 -9.58 8.05
N ALA A 185 8.05 -9.03 8.35
CA ALA A 185 6.78 -9.75 8.22
C ALA A 185 6.53 -10.17 6.77
N THR A 186 6.71 -9.25 5.82
CA THR A 186 6.58 -9.50 4.39
C THR A 186 7.55 -10.59 3.92
N ALA A 187 8.83 -10.50 4.31
CA ALA A 187 9.84 -11.47 3.93
C ALA A 187 9.52 -12.89 4.46
N ALA A 188 9.05 -13.00 5.70
CA ALA A 188 8.65 -14.27 6.29
C ALA A 188 7.46 -14.91 5.56
N GLU A 189 6.49 -14.10 5.13
CA GLU A 189 5.34 -14.57 4.37
C GLU A 189 5.71 -15.02 2.96
N MET A 190 6.53 -14.24 2.27
CA MET A 190 7.08 -14.62 0.97
C MET A 190 7.86 -15.93 1.08
N GLU A 191 8.71 -16.10 2.09
CA GLU A 191 9.42 -17.35 2.32
C GLU A 191 8.47 -18.54 2.51
N ALA A 192 7.40 -18.36 3.29
CA ALA A 192 6.41 -19.41 3.56
C ALA A 192 5.63 -19.84 2.31
N LEU A 193 5.34 -18.90 1.40
CA LEU A 193 4.58 -19.16 0.17
C LEU A 193 5.45 -19.72 -0.96
N PHE A 194 6.70 -19.26 -1.10
CA PHE A 194 7.51 -19.50 -2.29
C PHE A 194 8.60 -20.59 -2.12
N LYS A 195 8.89 -21.08 -0.90
CA LYS A 195 9.85 -22.19 -0.68
C LYS A 195 9.23 -23.61 -0.67
N ARG A 196 8.09 -23.84 -1.33
CA ARG A 196 7.50 -25.19 -1.47
C ARG A 196 7.84 -25.87 -2.79
#